data_AF-A0A918ZHA4-F1
#
_entry.id   AF-A0A918ZHA4-F1
#
_cell.length_a   1.000
_cell.length_b   1.000
_cell.length_c   1.000
_cell.angle_alpha   90.00
_cell.angle_beta   90.00
_cell.angle_gamma   90.00
#
_symmetry.space_group_name_H-M   'P 1'
#
loop_
_entity.id
_entity.type
_entity.pdbx_description
1 polymer ?
#
loop_
_entity_poly.entity_id
_entity_poly.type
_entity_poly.pdbx_seq_one_letter_code
_entity_poly.pdbx_strand_id
1 'polypeptide(L)'
;MVSNQRKKSRDKARAARTGASRASAATGKVHRHDPVPDMSILQGLPHSAGNKLNLDFAGRLVAAARSGCGPCQTSLMGKVVQRHRATLAALAGAVYGLELNAGAQHSPSLSAATRSWSPLARSAAVSGDGTAAFVAVAQMDETQAAELLDDALTHWAAGGAGPDVFQFLDLKTDLDPQDSATKWVDGPGPGSIPVGKTDLPPDPDGVPAYAVMLATTSMPDGRPLPMLMLECETAGAGLADLRRRTDWQSWDGSQLPELDFNWRLRVDIATRTLECLAQIDPDGYDLLPHLWDASETVPLPEPFWDLLDRAQHVLVVGPVTDGEDQDAFQRAADTGELLAVVAHVRFM
;
A
#
# COMPACT_ATOMS: atom_id res chain seq x y z
N MET A 1 27.21 39.54 -27.61
CA MET A 1 27.42 38.08 -27.50
C MET A 1 27.22 37.50 -26.09
N VAL A 2 27.21 38.30 -25.01
CA VAL A 2 27.11 37.83 -23.60
C VAL A 2 25.71 37.31 -23.18
N SER A 3 24.63 37.82 -23.81
CA SER A 3 23.24 37.43 -23.52
C SER A 3 22.98 35.91 -23.73
N ASN A 4 23.49 35.35 -24.83
CA ASN A 4 23.27 33.93 -25.16
C ASN A 4 24.01 32.97 -24.20
N GLN A 5 25.16 33.37 -23.65
CA GLN A 5 25.87 32.57 -22.65
C GLN A 5 25.12 32.52 -21.32
N ARG A 6 24.53 33.64 -20.88
CA ARG A 6 23.71 33.68 -19.66
C ARG A 6 22.46 32.82 -19.79
N LYS A 7 21.76 32.87 -20.92
CA LYS A 7 20.59 32.01 -21.18
C LYS A 7 20.97 30.52 -21.16
N LYS A 8 22.02 30.13 -21.87
CA LYS A 8 22.52 28.74 -21.90
C LYS A 8 22.95 28.23 -20.52
N SER A 9 23.59 29.07 -19.71
CA SER A 9 23.96 28.72 -18.33
C SER A 9 22.74 28.49 -17.45
N ARG A 10 21.74 29.39 -17.53
CA ARG A 10 20.47 29.26 -16.81
C ARG A 10 19.68 28.01 -17.21
N ASP A 11 19.61 27.71 -18.51
CA ASP A 11 18.92 26.52 -19.00
C ASP A 11 19.64 25.23 -18.58
N LYS A 12 20.98 25.24 -18.54
CA LYS A 12 21.79 24.14 -18.00
C LYS A 12 21.54 23.95 -16.50
N ALA A 13 21.52 25.02 -15.72
CA ALA A 13 21.22 24.97 -14.28
C ALA A 13 19.79 24.48 -14.02
N ARG A 14 18.82 24.95 -14.83
CA ARG A 14 17.42 24.50 -14.75
C ARG A 14 17.28 23.02 -15.10
N ALA A 15 17.91 22.53 -16.16
CA ALA A 15 17.89 21.12 -16.54
C ALA A 15 18.57 20.23 -15.49
N ALA A 16 19.69 20.68 -14.91
CA ALA A 16 20.38 19.98 -13.83
C ALA A 16 19.50 19.89 -12.59
N ARG A 17 18.90 21.02 -12.17
CA ARG A 17 18.00 21.07 -11.01
C ARG A 17 16.76 20.24 -11.22
N THR A 18 16.08 20.37 -12.37
CA THR A 18 14.74 19.80 -12.58
C THR A 18 14.75 18.35 -13.04
N GLY A 19 15.90 17.83 -13.47
CA GLY A 19 15.94 16.51 -14.10
C GLY A 19 15.50 16.51 -15.57
N ALA A 20 14.93 17.61 -16.08
CA ALA A 20 14.46 17.71 -17.46
C ALA A 20 15.59 17.76 -18.50
N SER A 21 15.22 17.47 -19.76
CA SER A 21 16.11 17.69 -20.90
C SER A 21 16.45 19.18 -21.04
N ARG A 22 17.61 19.51 -21.64
CA ARG A 22 17.96 20.92 -21.93
C ARG A 22 16.94 21.58 -22.85
N ALA A 23 16.36 20.82 -23.79
CA ALA A 23 15.35 21.34 -24.70
C ALA A 23 14.08 21.76 -23.93
N SER A 24 13.56 20.90 -23.06
CA SER A 24 12.39 21.22 -22.20
C SER A 24 12.68 22.37 -21.23
N ALA A 25 13.91 22.45 -20.70
CA ALA A 25 14.33 23.56 -19.85
C ALA A 25 14.38 24.89 -20.62
N ALA A 26 14.86 24.88 -21.87
CA ALA A 26 14.98 26.04 -22.73
C ALA A 26 13.62 26.56 -23.25
N THR A 27 12.64 25.67 -23.45
CA THR A 27 11.26 26.04 -23.81
C THR A 27 10.39 26.39 -22.61
N GLY A 28 10.88 26.15 -21.40
CA GLY A 28 10.15 26.41 -20.16
C GLY A 28 9.07 25.39 -19.82
N LYS A 29 8.84 24.38 -20.68
CA LYS A 29 7.90 23.27 -20.50
C LYS A 29 8.51 22.15 -19.66
N VAL A 30 8.88 22.47 -18.43
CA VAL A 30 9.36 21.47 -17.48
C VAL A 30 8.15 20.91 -16.73
N HIS A 31 7.91 19.61 -16.85
CA HIS A 31 6.87 18.95 -16.07
C HIS A 31 7.20 19.03 -14.58
N ARG A 32 6.18 19.23 -13.76
CA ARG A 32 6.25 19.15 -12.30
C ARG A 32 5.24 18.12 -11.86
N HIS A 33 5.64 17.28 -10.90
CA HIS A 33 4.82 16.24 -10.33
C HIS A 33 4.69 16.56 -8.85
N ASP A 34 3.58 17.18 -8.48
CA ASP A 34 3.26 17.55 -7.11
C ASP A 34 2.04 16.71 -6.66
N PRO A 35 2.03 16.16 -5.44
CA PRO A 35 3.09 16.28 -4.44
C PRO A 35 4.32 15.42 -4.75
N VAL A 36 5.51 15.94 -4.44
CA VAL A 36 6.74 15.14 -4.42
C VAL A 36 6.78 14.39 -3.09
N PRO A 37 6.81 13.04 -3.08
CA PRO A 37 6.86 12.28 -1.84
C PRO A 37 8.15 12.57 -1.07
N ASP A 38 8.03 12.61 0.26
CA ASP A 38 9.21 12.67 1.12
C ASP A 38 9.93 11.32 1.09
N MET A 39 11.20 11.34 0.66
CA MET A 39 12.05 10.17 0.57
C MET A 39 13.06 10.08 1.72
N SER A 40 12.87 10.85 2.79
CA SER A 40 13.69 10.81 4.01
C SER A 40 13.83 9.40 4.59
N ILE A 41 12.79 8.57 4.46
CA ILE A 41 12.80 7.15 4.83
C ILE A 41 14.01 6.38 4.27
N LEU A 42 14.46 6.71 3.05
CA LEU A 42 15.55 5.99 2.40
C LEU A 42 16.88 6.12 3.15
N GLN A 43 17.06 7.16 3.97
CA GLN A 43 18.30 7.39 4.73
C GLN A 43 18.54 6.34 5.81
N GLY A 44 17.47 5.75 6.37
CA GLY A 44 17.56 4.71 7.40
C GLY A 44 17.80 3.31 6.82
N LEU A 45 17.72 3.14 5.51
CA LEU A 45 17.77 1.83 4.88
C LEU A 45 19.22 1.32 4.69
N PRO A 46 19.49 0.04 5.00
CA PRO A 46 20.84 -0.52 4.97
C PRO A 46 21.41 -0.63 3.55
N HIS A 47 20.54 -0.71 2.54
CA HIS A 47 20.87 -0.96 1.12
C HIS A 47 21.82 0.05 0.48
N SER A 48 21.97 1.24 1.07
CA SER A 48 22.92 2.25 0.60
C SER A 48 24.34 2.02 1.12
N ALA A 49 24.55 1.12 2.08
CA ALA A 49 25.82 0.86 2.76
C ALA A 49 26.51 2.16 3.24
N GLY A 50 25.73 3.12 3.76
CA GLY A 50 26.22 4.41 4.25
C GLY A 50 26.60 5.43 3.17
N ASN A 51 26.39 5.11 1.88
CA ASN A 51 26.68 6.03 0.79
C ASN A 51 25.65 7.17 0.71
N LYS A 52 26.10 8.35 0.26
CA LYS A 52 25.25 9.53 0.14
C LYS A 52 24.11 9.32 -0.87
N LEU A 53 22.89 9.51 -0.40
CA LEU A 53 21.68 9.44 -1.21
C LEU A 53 21.33 10.78 -1.85
N ASN A 54 20.65 10.72 -2.99
CA ASN A 54 20.08 11.88 -3.66
C ASN A 54 18.54 11.84 -3.57
N LEU A 55 18.02 12.27 -2.42
CA LEU A 55 16.59 12.16 -2.10
C LEU A 55 15.68 13.02 -2.99
N ASP A 56 16.16 14.19 -3.45
CA ASP A 56 15.42 15.03 -4.39
C ASP A 56 15.21 14.31 -5.74
N PHE A 57 16.21 13.58 -6.21
CA PHE A 57 16.07 12.74 -7.41
C PHE A 57 15.15 11.55 -7.16
N ALA A 58 15.26 10.89 -6.01
CA ALA A 58 14.37 9.79 -5.64
C ALA A 58 12.91 10.23 -5.64
N GLY A 59 12.58 11.33 -4.94
CA GLY A 59 11.20 11.80 -4.79
C GLY A 59 10.58 12.19 -6.12
N ARG A 60 11.33 12.90 -6.97
CA ARG A 60 10.82 13.28 -8.30
C ARG A 60 10.68 12.11 -9.25
N LEU A 61 11.54 11.12 -9.13
CA LEU A 61 11.45 9.91 -9.93
C LEU A 61 10.22 9.09 -9.52
N VAL A 62 9.96 8.94 -8.22
CA VAL A 62 8.74 8.31 -7.70
C VAL A 62 7.49 9.10 -8.08
N ALA A 63 7.50 10.44 -7.97
CA ALA A 63 6.37 11.27 -8.40
C ALA A 63 6.10 11.15 -9.90
N ALA A 64 7.15 11.07 -10.73
CA ALA A 64 7.02 10.80 -12.16
C ALA A 64 6.48 9.38 -12.44
N ALA A 65 6.86 8.39 -11.63
CA ALA A 65 6.34 7.03 -11.68
C ALA A 65 4.84 6.99 -11.38
N ARG A 66 4.42 7.53 -10.23
CA ARG A 66 3.02 7.61 -9.79
C ARG A 66 2.12 8.36 -10.78
N SER A 67 2.62 9.42 -11.39
CA SER A 67 1.87 10.18 -12.41
C SER A 67 1.90 9.57 -13.82
N GLY A 68 2.54 8.41 -14.01
CA GLY A 68 2.65 7.77 -15.33
C GLY A 68 3.44 8.58 -16.37
N CYS A 69 4.29 9.53 -15.94
CA CYS A 69 4.98 10.43 -16.87
C CYS A 69 6.28 9.83 -17.43
N GLY A 70 6.13 8.96 -18.44
CA GLY A 70 7.23 8.24 -19.11
C GLY A 70 8.45 9.12 -19.48
N PRO A 71 8.29 10.28 -20.15
CA PRO A 71 9.44 11.13 -20.51
C PRO A 71 10.29 11.61 -19.32
N CYS A 72 9.64 11.88 -18.18
CA CYS A 72 10.32 12.29 -16.95
C CYS A 72 11.02 11.09 -16.29
N GLN A 73 10.35 9.94 -16.24
CA GLN A 73 10.91 8.69 -15.73
C GLN A 73 12.18 8.33 -16.52
N THR A 74 12.12 8.19 -17.84
CA THR A 74 13.28 7.84 -18.67
C THR A 74 14.46 8.79 -18.45
N SER A 75 14.19 10.11 -18.41
CA SER A 75 15.24 11.12 -18.21
C SER A 75 15.87 11.07 -16.80
N LEU A 76 15.06 10.80 -15.77
CA LEU A 76 15.53 10.71 -14.38
C LEU A 76 16.21 9.37 -14.09
N MET A 77 15.65 8.25 -14.57
CA MET A 77 16.21 6.91 -14.45
C MET A 77 17.63 6.86 -15.00
N GLY A 78 17.87 7.36 -16.22
CA GLY A 78 19.22 7.39 -16.79
C GLY A 78 20.24 8.12 -15.91
N LYS A 79 19.83 9.18 -15.21
CA LYS A 79 20.70 9.90 -14.26
C LYS A 79 20.95 9.09 -12.98
N VAL A 80 19.92 8.44 -12.46
CA VAL A 80 20.04 7.60 -11.26
C VAL A 80 20.93 6.39 -11.53
N VAL A 81 20.70 5.69 -12.64
CA VAL A 81 21.49 4.54 -13.09
C VAL A 81 22.95 4.92 -13.32
N GLN A 82 23.24 6.04 -13.99
CA GLN A 82 24.63 6.40 -14.31
C GLN A 82 25.41 7.01 -13.14
N ARG A 83 24.74 7.69 -12.20
CA ARG A 83 25.44 8.57 -11.23
C ARG A 83 25.04 8.38 -9.78
N HIS A 84 23.95 7.67 -9.50
CA HIS A 84 23.37 7.59 -8.16
C HIS A 84 22.99 6.16 -7.78
N ARG A 85 23.94 5.22 -7.95
CA ARG A 85 23.75 3.79 -7.61
C ARG A 85 23.30 3.56 -6.17
N ALA A 86 23.76 4.35 -5.21
CA ALA A 86 23.28 4.27 -3.83
C ALA A 86 21.80 4.63 -3.70
N THR A 87 21.32 5.60 -4.48
CA THR A 87 19.90 5.99 -4.51
C THR A 87 19.05 4.92 -5.19
N LEU A 88 19.57 4.29 -6.24
CA LEU A 88 18.95 3.12 -6.87
C LEU A 88 18.79 1.98 -5.87
N ALA A 89 19.88 1.57 -5.21
CA ALA A 89 19.87 0.50 -4.23
C ALA A 89 18.89 0.77 -3.07
N ALA A 90 18.81 2.02 -2.60
CA ALA A 90 17.85 2.41 -1.57
C ALA A 90 16.39 2.34 -2.06
N LEU A 91 16.10 2.84 -3.27
CA LEU A 91 14.77 2.79 -3.88
C LEU A 91 14.29 1.35 -4.10
N ALA A 92 15.16 0.49 -4.63
CA ALA A 92 14.84 -0.92 -4.84
C ALA A 92 14.74 -1.68 -3.52
N GLY A 93 15.60 -1.37 -2.55
CA GLY A 93 15.62 -2.02 -1.25
C GLY A 93 14.42 -1.67 -0.38
N ALA A 94 13.89 -0.45 -0.50
CA ALA A 94 12.63 -0.06 0.15
C ALA A 94 11.44 -0.92 -0.30
N VAL A 95 11.51 -1.48 -1.52
CA VAL A 95 10.49 -2.39 -2.06
C VAL A 95 10.86 -3.83 -1.72
N TYR A 96 11.98 -4.32 -2.24
CA TYR A 96 12.33 -5.74 -2.22
C TYR A 96 13.06 -6.20 -0.95
N GLY A 97 13.41 -5.30 -0.05
CA GLY A 97 13.93 -5.65 1.28
C GLY A 97 12.83 -6.06 2.27
N LEU A 98 11.56 -5.81 1.95
CA LEU A 98 10.42 -6.15 2.80
C LEU A 98 10.07 -7.64 2.69
N GLU A 99 9.67 -8.25 3.81
CA GLU A 99 9.27 -9.66 3.85
C GLU A 99 8.05 -9.94 2.96
N LEU A 100 7.14 -8.97 2.84
CA LEU A 100 5.99 -9.05 1.94
C LEU A 100 6.39 -9.30 0.47
N ASN A 101 7.62 -8.96 0.10
CA ASN A 101 8.17 -9.15 -1.25
C ASN A 101 9.15 -10.33 -1.33
N ALA A 102 9.14 -11.27 -0.37
CA ALA A 102 9.97 -12.48 -0.39
C ALA A 102 9.84 -13.31 -1.68
N GLY A 103 8.63 -13.34 -2.26
CA GLY A 103 8.34 -14.01 -3.53
C GLY A 103 8.98 -13.37 -4.76
N ALA A 104 9.50 -12.15 -4.66
CA ALA A 104 10.08 -11.41 -5.79
C ALA A 104 11.19 -12.21 -6.50
N GLN A 105 12.00 -12.97 -5.76
CA GLN A 105 13.07 -13.80 -6.34
C GLN A 105 12.56 -14.90 -7.30
N HIS A 106 11.28 -15.28 -7.21
CA HIS A 106 10.64 -16.30 -8.04
C HIS A 106 9.62 -15.73 -9.03
N SER A 107 9.33 -14.44 -8.97
CA SER A 107 8.29 -13.83 -9.82
C SER A 107 8.74 -13.76 -11.28
N PRO A 108 8.00 -14.37 -12.23
CA PRO A 108 8.31 -14.27 -13.66
C PRO A 108 8.08 -12.85 -14.20
N SER A 109 7.28 -12.03 -13.51
CA SER A 109 6.94 -10.67 -13.90
C SER A 109 8.05 -9.64 -13.62
N LEU A 110 9.10 -10.04 -12.90
CA LEU A 110 10.27 -9.19 -12.61
C LEU A 110 11.42 -9.47 -13.56
N SER A 111 12.37 -8.55 -13.68
CA SER A 111 13.61 -8.80 -14.42
C SER A 111 14.50 -9.83 -13.73
N ALA A 112 15.43 -10.42 -14.50
CA ALA A 112 16.43 -11.32 -13.94
C ALA A 112 17.35 -10.60 -12.94
N ALA A 113 17.67 -9.32 -13.20
CA ALA A 113 18.43 -8.47 -12.30
C ALA A 113 17.74 -8.35 -10.93
N THR A 114 16.45 -7.99 -10.92
CA THR A 114 15.64 -7.88 -9.69
C THR A 114 15.53 -9.20 -8.95
N ARG A 115 15.21 -10.30 -9.65
CA ARG A 115 15.13 -11.63 -9.03
C ARG A 115 16.44 -12.04 -8.34
N SER A 116 17.58 -11.76 -8.98
CA SER A 116 18.90 -12.12 -8.43
C SER A 116 19.32 -11.24 -7.26
N TRP A 117 18.84 -9.98 -7.23
CA TRP A 117 19.23 -9.00 -6.23
C TRP A 117 18.34 -8.99 -4.98
N SER A 118 17.05 -9.30 -5.12
CA SER A 118 16.09 -9.28 -4.00
C SER A 118 16.49 -10.13 -2.78
N PRO A 119 17.16 -11.30 -2.89
CA PRO A 119 17.63 -12.01 -1.70
C PRO A 119 18.70 -11.22 -0.91
N LEU A 120 19.56 -10.47 -1.61
CA LEU A 120 20.57 -9.63 -0.98
C LEU A 120 19.94 -8.44 -0.25
N ALA A 121 18.89 -7.85 -0.84
CA ALA A 121 18.13 -6.77 -0.21
C ALA A 121 17.47 -7.23 1.09
N ARG A 122 16.83 -8.40 1.10
CA ARG A 122 16.25 -8.99 2.32
C ARG A 122 17.30 -9.31 3.36
N SER A 123 18.41 -9.93 2.97
CA SER A 123 19.51 -10.20 3.90
C SER A 123 20.02 -8.91 4.54
N ALA A 124 20.09 -7.81 3.79
CA ALA A 124 20.49 -6.50 4.29
C ALA A 124 19.46 -5.91 5.27
N ALA A 125 18.16 -6.06 4.99
CA ALA A 125 17.10 -5.61 5.88
C ALA A 125 17.13 -6.34 7.23
N VAL A 126 17.42 -7.65 7.24
CA VAL A 126 17.51 -8.46 8.47
C VAL A 126 18.79 -8.18 9.25
N SER A 127 19.94 -8.08 8.58
CA SER A 127 21.23 -7.93 9.24
C SER A 127 21.57 -6.48 9.61
N GLY A 128 20.92 -5.51 8.95
CA GLY A 128 21.33 -4.10 8.97
C GLY A 128 22.59 -3.79 8.14
N ASP A 129 23.23 -4.80 7.54
CA ASP A 129 24.42 -4.65 6.69
C ASP A 129 24.04 -4.81 5.21
N GLY A 130 23.95 -3.68 4.50
CA GLY A 130 23.67 -3.65 3.06
C GLY A 130 24.89 -3.65 2.16
N THR A 131 26.09 -3.95 2.66
CA THR A 131 27.33 -3.92 1.87
C THR A 131 27.24 -4.82 0.64
N ALA A 132 26.80 -6.07 0.79
CA ALA A 132 26.68 -7.01 -0.32
C ALA A 132 25.60 -6.55 -1.34
N ALA A 133 24.46 -6.07 -0.85
CA ALA A 133 23.37 -5.57 -1.70
C ALA A 133 23.83 -4.35 -2.52
N PHE A 134 24.55 -3.41 -1.90
CA PHE A 134 25.09 -2.24 -2.58
C PHE A 134 26.17 -2.60 -3.61
N VAL A 135 27.11 -3.48 -3.26
CA VAL A 135 28.17 -3.94 -4.17
C VAL A 135 27.57 -4.58 -5.42
N ALA A 136 26.52 -5.40 -5.28
CA ALA A 136 25.82 -5.99 -6.42
C ALA A 136 25.24 -4.91 -7.36
N VAL A 137 24.55 -3.89 -6.82
CA VAL A 137 24.03 -2.77 -7.64
C VAL A 137 25.17 -1.96 -8.28
N ALA A 138 26.30 -1.79 -7.59
CA ALA A 138 27.44 -1.06 -8.12
C ALA A 138 28.14 -1.81 -9.28
N GLN A 139 28.05 -3.14 -9.31
CA GLN A 139 28.65 -3.99 -10.34
C GLN A 139 27.72 -4.27 -11.52
N MET A 140 26.41 -4.07 -11.37
CA MET A 140 25.45 -4.18 -12.49
C MET A 140 25.82 -3.24 -13.64
N ASP A 141 25.70 -3.74 -14.87
CA ASP A 141 25.78 -2.87 -16.04
C ASP A 141 24.62 -1.83 -16.08
N GLU A 142 24.61 -0.95 -17.08
CA GLU A 142 23.55 0.06 -17.18
C GLU A 142 22.17 -0.56 -17.46
N THR A 143 22.10 -1.68 -18.18
CA THR A 143 20.86 -2.36 -18.54
C THR A 143 20.24 -3.02 -17.31
N GLN A 144 21.02 -3.84 -16.60
CA GLN A 144 20.58 -4.54 -15.39
C GLN A 144 20.12 -3.58 -14.30
N ALA A 145 20.81 -2.45 -14.15
CA ALA A 145 20.43 -1.43 -13.18
C ALA A 145 19.19 -0.64 -13.59
N ALA A 146 19.01 -0.39 -14.90
CA ALA A 146 17.78 0.21 -15.39
C ALA A 146 16.59 -0.72 -15.15
N GLU A 147 16.72 -2.01 -15.43
CA GLU A 147 15.71 -3.04 -15.15
C GLU A 147 15.35 -3.10 -13.67
N LEU A 148 16.35 -3.17 -12.77
CA LEU A 148 16.10 -3.16 -11.32
C LEU A 148 15.36 -1.91 -10.86
N LEU A 149 15.74 -0.75 -11.40
CA LEU A 149 15.10 0.52 -11.05
C LEU A 149 13.66 0.58 -11.61
N ASP A 150 13.42 0.09 -12.82
CA ASP A 150 12.10 0.09 -13.46
C ASP A 150 11.10 -0.80 -12.72
N ASP A 151 11.52 -2.02 -12.36
CA ASP A 151 10.73 -2.95 -11.54
C ASP A 151 10.36 -2.31 -10.19
N ALA A 152 11.34 -1.68 -9.53
CA ALA A 152 11.11 -0.96 -8.27
C ALA A 152 10.15 0.22 -8.47
N LEU A 153 10.29 0.99 -9.55
CA LEU A 153 9.40 2.12 -9.84
C LEU A 153 7.98 1.68 -10.16
N THR A 154 7.80 0.53 -10.78
CA THR A 154 6.48 -0.09 -10.98
C THR A 154 5.82 -0.35 -9.62
N HIS A 155 6.58 -0.81 -8.62
CA HIS A 155 6.06 -0.97 -7.25
C HIS A 155 5.83 0.37 -6.55
N TRP A 156 6.70 1.37 -6.75
CA TRP A 156 6.49 2.71 -6.20
C TRP A 156 5.28 3.42 -6.78
N ALA A 157 4.99 3.20 -8.07
CA ALA A 157 3.79 3.66 -8.75
C ALA A 157 2.54 2.93 -8.25
N ALA A 158 2.70 1.67 -7.81
CA ALA A 158 1.67 0.90 -7.12
C ALA A 158 1.55 1.22 -5.61
N GLY A 159 2.50 1.96 -5.01
CA GLY A 159 2.37 2.60 -3.70
C GLY A 159 3.25 2.10 -2.53
N GLY A 160 4.56 2.40 -2.53
CA GLY A 160 5.51 1.91 -1.51
C GLY A 160 5.59 2.62 -0.14
N ALA A 161 5.67 1.79 0.92
CA ALA A 161 6.22 1.83 2.30
C ALA A 161 6.72 3.14 3.00
N GLY A 162 6.21 3.38 4.24
CA GLY A 162 6.68 4.35 5.27
C GLY A 162 6.76 3.74 6.71
N PRO A 163 7.58 4.25 7.68
CA PRO A 163 7.67 3.71 9.06
C PRO A 163 7.11 4.66 10.15
N ASP A 164 6.28 4.13 11.08
CA ASP A 164 6.34 4.29 12.56
C ASP A 164 4.98 3.99 13.28
N VAL A 165 5.02 2.94 14.12
CA VAL A 165 4.53 2.70 15.50
C VAL A 165 3.18 3.30 16.02
N PHE A 166 2.17 2.41 16.06
CA PHE A 166 0.95 2.30 16.90
C PHE A 166 0.25 3.54 17.51
N GLN A 167 -1.00 3.80 17.07
CA GLN A 167 -2.06 4.45 17.87
C GLN A 167 -3.43 3.87 17.49
N PHE A 168 -4.25 3.48 18.48
CA PHE A 168 -5.68 3.26 18.29
C PHE A 168 -6.32 4.63 17.99
N LEU A 169 -6.86 4.82 16.79
CA LEU A 169 -7.76 5.92 16.53
C LEU A 169 -9.14 5.54 17.09
N ASP A 170 -9.43 6.03 18.30
CA ASP A 170 -10.80 6.14 18.78
C ASP A 170 -11.51 7.23 17.96
N LEU A 171 -12.19 6.80 16.90
CA LEU A 171 -13.02 7.66 16.04
C LEU A 171 -14.27 8.23 16.78
N LYS A 172 -14.41 8.03 18.10
CA LYS A 172 -15.48 8.65 18.91
C LYS A 172 -15.11 10.01 19.53
N THR A 173 -13.88 10.49 19.40
CA THR A 173 -13.47 11.74 20.09
C THR A 173 -13.65 13.01 19.26
N ASP A 174 -14.90 13.36 19.00
CA ASP A 174 -15.34 14.77 18.91
C ASP A 174 -16.62 15.03 19.74
N LEU A 175 -16.94 14.14 20.69
CA LEU A 175 -17.98 14.35 21.70
C LEU A 175 -17.43 14.07 23.11
N ASP A 176 -17.20 15.18 23.81
CA ASP A 176 -17.08 15.38 25.27
C ASP A 176 -16.65 14.19 26.18
N PRO A 177 -15.43 14.20 26.77
CA PRO A 177 -14.94 13.13 27.65
C PRO A 177 -15.43 13.16 29.11
N GLN A 178 -16.61 13.72 29.38
CA GLN A 178 -17.20 13.75 30.73
C GLN A 178 -18.66 13.29 30.74
N ASP A 179 -18.92 12.02 30.49
CA ASP A 179 -19.94 11.36 31.29
C ASP A 179 -19.78 9.84 31.39
N SER A 180 -19.95 9.36 32.63
CA SER A 180 -20.11 7.96 33.03
C SER A 180 -18.90 7.01 32.93
N ALA A 181 -18.04 7.15 33.95
CA ALA A 181 -17.36 6.01 34.55
C ALA A 181 -18.35 4.96 35.09
N THR A 182 -17.89 3.70 35.12
CA THR A 182 -18.25 2.66 36.11
C THR A 182 -19.71 2.19 36.21
N LYS A 183 -19.96 0.99 35.65
CA LYS A 183 -20.60 -0.17 36.30
C LYS A 183 -20.97 -1.14 35.20
N TRP A 184 -20.52 -2.39 35.28
CA TRP A 184 -21.43 -3.54 35.43
C TRP A 184 -20.64 -4.67 36.10
N VAL A 185 -21.25 -5.19 37.16
CA VAL A 185 -20.74 -6.16 38.13
C VAL A 185 -21.43 -7.49 37.83
N ASP A 186 -20.68 -8.58 37.97
CA ASP A 186 -21.06 -9.98 38.26
C ASP A 186 -22.49 -10.45 37.94
N GLY A 187 -22.58 -11.42 37.02
CA GLY A 187 -23.72 -12.32 36.85
C GLY A 187 -23.29 -13.62 36.12
N PRO A 188 -23.87 -14.79 36.45
CA PRO A 188 -23.33 -16.10 36.07
C PRO A 188 -23.57 -16.36 34.58
N GLY A 189 -22.53 -16.86 33.91
CA GLY A 189 -22.60 -17.16 32.48
C GLY A 189 -23.64 -18.21 32.11
N PRO A 190 -24.25 -18.09 30.92
CA PRO A 190 -24.72 -19.22 30.13
C PRO A 190 -23.74 -19.37 28.94
N GLY A 191 -23.14 -20.53 28.74
CA GLY A 191 -23.77 -21.55 27.89
C GLY A 191 -23.42 -21.29 26.43
N SER A 192 -22.62 -22.17 25.83
CA SER A 192 -22.25 -22.17 24.41
C SER A 192 -23.43 -21.82 23.49
N ILE A 193 -23.30 -20.74 22.71
CA ILE A 193 -24.30 -20.32 21.72
C ILE A 193 -23.99 -21.04 20.40
N PRO A 194 -24.91 -21.87 19.87
CA PRO A 194 -24.75 -22.45 18.54
C PRO A 194 -24.90 -21.35 17.49
N VAL A 195 -24.05 -21.38 16.47
CA VAL A 195 -24.10 -20.51 15.29
C VAL A 195 -25.48 -20.63 14.63
N GLY A 196 -26.36 -19.66 14.85
CA GLY A 196 -27.69 -19.62 14.25
C GLY A 196 -28.56 -18.43 14.69
N LYS A 197 -28.88 -17.58 13.70
CA LYS A 197 -29.72 -16.36 13.74
C LYS A 197 -29.09 -15.16 14.44
N THR A 198 -28.28 -14.45 13.67
CA THR A 198 -28.11 -13.02 13.86
C THR A 198 -29.49 -12.35 13.76
N ASP A 199 -29.79 -11.38 14.63
CA ASP A 199 -31.01 -10.55 14.58
C ASP A 199 -30.96 -9.55 13.39
N LEU A 200 -30.48 -10.02 12.24
CA LEU A 200 -30.43 -9.23 11.02
C LEU A 200 -31.84 -9.00 10.50
N PRO A 201 -32.06 -7.87 9.80
CA PRO A 201 -33.33 -7.61 9.15
C PRO A 201 -33.77 -8.81 8.31
N PRO A 202 -35.06 -9.17 8.30
CA PRO A 202 -35.57 -10.21 7.41
C PRO A 202 -35.22 -9.83 5.97
N ASP A 203 -34.43 -10.67 5.32
CA ASP A 203 -33.88 -10.50 3.98
C ASP A 203 -34.98 -10.82 2.95
N PRO A 204 -35.59 -9.82 2.28
CA PRO A 204 -36.71 -10.06 1.38
C PRO A 204 -36.29 -10.72 0.07
N ASP A 205 -35.00 -10.66 -0.30
CA ASP A 205 -34.49 -11.11 -1.61
C ASP A 205 -33.42 -12.22 -1.52
N GLY A 206 -32.90 -12.51 -0.32
CA GLY A 206 -31.86 -13.53 -0.09
C GLY A 206 -30.47 -13.11 -0.58
N VAL A 207 -30.26 -11.83 -0.90
CA VAL A 207 -29.04 -11.33 -1.54
C VAL A 207 -28.02 -10.97 -0.47
N PRO A 208 -26.84 -11.62 -0.46
CA PRO A 208 -25.77 -11.30 0.48
C PRO A 208 -25.25 -9.87 0.30
N ALA A 209 -25.39 -9.06 1.34
CA ALA A 209 -24.88 -7.69 1.44
C ALA A 209 -24.07 -7.49 2.72
N TYR A 210 -23.01 -6.69 2.60
CA TYR A 210 -22.07 -6.38 3.66
C TYR A 210 -22.01 -4.87 3.88
N ALA A 211 -21.86 -4.45 5.13
CA ALA A 211 -21.37 -3.13 5.49
C ALA A 211 -19.84 -3.17 5.57
N VAL A 212 -19.21 -2.02 5.32
CA VAL A 212 -17.78 -1.86 5.50
C VAL A 212 -17.52 -0.94 6.67
N MET A 213 -16.81 -1.45 7.67
CA MET A 213 -16.27 -0.64 8.75
C MET A 213 -14.78 -0.39 8.55
N LEU A 214 -14.35 0.83 8.87
CA LEU A 214 -12.95 1.23 8.81
C LEU A 214 -12.27 0.85 10.12
N ALA A 215 -11.18 0.11 10.02
CA ALA A 215 -10.35 -0.28 11.14
C ALA A 215 -8.87 -0.17 10.76
N THR A 216 -7.97 -0.42 11.70
CA THR A 216 -6.54 -0.49 11.41
C THR A 216 -5.96 -1.71 12.09
N THR A 217 -5.03 -2.38 11.42
CA THR A 217 -4.22 -3.44 12.01
C THR A 217 -2.75 -3.08 11.91
N SER A 218 -1.86 -3.99 12.28
CA SER A 218 -0.43 -3.83 12.12
C SER A 218 0.16 -4.95 11.26
N MET A 219 1.08 -4.57 10.39
CA MET A 219 1.96 -5.48 9.68
C MET A 219 2.84 -6.23 10.69
N PRO A 220 3.44 -7.38 10.31
CA PRO A 220 4.42 -8.08 11.15
C PRO A 220 5.62 -7.22 11.59
N ASP A 221 5.93 -6.17 10.83
CA ASP A 221 6.97 -5.19 11.15
C ASP A 221 6.47 -4.00 12.02
N GLY A 222 5.23 -4.07 12.50
CA GLY A 222 4.61 -3.09 13.39
C GLY A 222 4.07 -1.83 12.70
N ARG A 223 4.17 -1.72 11.38
CA ARG A 223 3.57 -0.59 10.65
C ARG A 223 2.05 -0.70 10.61
N PRO A 224 1.31 0.43 10.72
CA PRO A 224 -0.14 0.40 10.58
C PRO A 224 -0.53 0.00 9.15
N LEU A 225 -1.55 -0.83 9.03
CA LEU A 225 -2.19 -1.22 7.79
C LEU A 225 -3.68 -0.85 7.90
N PRO A 226 -4.26 -0.16 6.90
CA PRO A 226 -5.69 0.08 6.92
C PRO A 226 -6.41 -1.26 6.80
N MET A 227 -7.52 -1.41 7.52
CA MET A 227 -8.32 -2.62 7.52
C MET A 227 -9.78 -2.27 7.22
N LEU A 228 -10.44 -3.07 6.40
CA LEU A 228 -11.88 -3.04 6.20
C LEU A 228 -12.48 -4.31 6.82
N MET A 229 -13.43 -4.14 7.72
CA MET A 229 -14.21 -5.24 8.27
C MET A 229 -15.53 -5.33 7.53
N LEU A 230 -15.84 -6.52 7.00
CA LEU A 230 -17.10 -6.82 6.32
C LEU A 230 -18.12 -7.29 7.36
N GLU A 231 -18.97 -6.38 7.78
CA GLU A 231 -20.09 -6.69 8.68
C GLU A 231 -21.28 -7.22 7.86
N CYS A 232 -21.92 -8.28 8.33
CA CYS A 232 -23.05 -8.87 7.64
C CYS A 232 -24.29 -7.97 7.80
N GLU A 233 -24.79 -7.36 6.72
CA GLU A 233 -26.04 -6.57 6.76
C GLU A 233 -27.29 -7.44 6.59
N THR A 234 -27.12 -8.60 5.93
CA THR A 234 -28.22 -9.49 5.54
C THR A 234 -27.95 -10.91 6.02
N ALA A 235 -29.01 -11.69 6.21
CA ALA A 235 -28.88 -13.09 6.61
C ALA A 235 -28.18 -13.97 5.54
N GLY A 236 -28.19 -13.53 4.28
CA GLY A 236 -27.44 -14.16 3.19
C GLY A 236 -25.92 -13.91 3.26
N ALA A 237 -25.49 -12.83 3.90
CA ALA A 237 -24.07 -12.52 4.11
C ALA A 237 -23.48 -13.34 5.26
N GLY A 238 -22.28 -13.85 5.05
CA GLY A 238 -21.59 -14.68 6.03
C GLY A 238 -20.46 -15.50 5.42
N LEU A 239 -19.95 -16.46 6.20
CA LEU A 239 -18.73 -17.20 5.85
C LEU A 239 -18.96 -18.09 4.63
N ALA A 240 -20.16 -18.67 4.52
CA ALA A 240 -20.55 -19.49 3.39
C ALA A 240 -20.69 -18.67 2.10
N ASP A 241 -21.08 -17.40 2.19
CA ASP A 241 -21.14 -16.50 1.02
C ASP A 241 -19.74 -16.09 0.58
N LEU A 242 -18.90 -15.59 1.50
CA LEU A 242 -17.54 -15.20 1.15
C LEU A 242 -16.77 -16.37 0.53
N ARG A 243 -16.82 -17.58 1.11
CA ARG A 243 -16.18 -18.78 0.52
C ARG A 243 -16.69 -19.14 -0.88
N ARG A 244 -17.92 -18.75 -1.21
CA ARG A 244 -18.50 -19.02 -2.54
C ARG A 244 -18.03 -18.01 -3.57
N ARG A 245 -17.81 -16.75 -3.15
CA ARG A 245 -17.49 -15.61 -4.03
C ARG A 245 -16.00 -15.33 -4.11
N THR A 246 -15.23 -15.79 -3.13
CA THR A 246 -13.81 -15.50 -2.98
C THR A 246 -13.03 -16.77 -2.69
N ASP A 247 -11.74 -16.71 -2.98
CA ASP A 247 -10.72 -17.69 -2.64
C ASP A 247 -9.86 -17.21 -1.46
N TRP A 248 -10.42 -16.32 -0.63
CA TRP A 248 -9.71 -15.72 0.50
C TRP A 248 -9.28 -16.75 1.53
N GLN A 249 -8.16 -16.45 2.19
CA GLN A 249 -7.55 -17.34 3.16
C GLN A 249 -8.31 -17.28 4.47
N SER A 250 -8.44 -18.42 5.15
CA SER A 250 -8.87 -18.41 6.56
C SER A 250 -7.84 -17.66 7.39
N TRP A 251 -8.31 -16.80 8.28
CA TRP A 251 -7.46 -15.85 8.98
C TRP A 251 -7.76 -15.85 10.47
N ASP A 252 -6.73 -16.04 11.28
CA ASP A 252 -6.80 -16.12 12.74
C ASP A 252 -6.19 -14.90 13.45
N GLY A 253 -5.86 -13.85 12.69
CA GLY A 253 -5.22 -12.65 13.22
C GLY A 253 -3.72 -12.77 13.44
N SER A 254 -3.13 -13.96 13.33
CA SER A 254 -1.71 -14.20 13.68
C SER A 254 -0.74 -13.81 12.57
N GLN A 255 -1.14 -13.98 11.31
CA GLN A 255 -0.34 -13.69 10.12
C GLN A 255 -1.19 -13.01 9.06
N LEU A 256 -0.65 -12.01 8.36
CA LEU A 256 -1.37 -11.41 7.23
C LEU A 256 -1.57 -12.44 6.11
N PRO A 257 -2.74 -12.46 5.46
CA PRO A 257 -2.93 -13.26 4.26
C PRO A 257 -2.03 -12.74 3.15
N GLU A 258 -1.82 -13.54 2.11
CA GLU A 258 -1.05 -13.12 0.95
C GLU A 258 -1.74 -11.95 0.22
N LEU A 259 -0.91 -11.10 -0.39
CA LEU A 259 -1.38 -10.03 -1.26
C LEU A 259 -2.01 -10.63 -2.52
N ASP A 260 -3.27 -10.30 -2.76
CA ASP A 260 -3.98 -10.69 -3.98
C ASP A 260 -4.22 -9.48 -4.88
N PHE A 261 -3.49 -9.44 -6.00
CA PHE A 261 -3.58 -8.37 -7.00
C PHE A 261 -4.90 -8.36 -7.78
N ASN A 262 -5.69 -9.44 -7.68
CA ASN A 262 -7.02 -9.51 -8.27
C ASN A 262 -8.07 -8.84 -7.41
N TRP A 263 -7.78 -8.43 -6.16
CA TRP A 263 -8.72 -7.69 -5.33
C TRP A 263 -8.32 -6.22 -5.25
N ARG A 264 -9.29 -5.32 -5.48
CA ARG A 264 -9.07 -3.88 -5.42
C ARG A 264 -10.12 -3.14 -4.61
N LEU A 265 -9.63 -2.27 -3.74
CA LEU A 265 -10.42 -1.22 -3.13
C LEU A 265 -10.34 0.04 -3.99
N ARG A 266 -11.49 0.53 -4.48
CA ARG A 266 -11.57 1.78 -5.26
C ARG A 266 -11.83 2.95 -4.33
N VAL A 267 -11.04 4.01 -4.51
CA VAL A 267 -11.19 5.27 -3.79
C VAL A 267 -11.07 6.46 -4.74
N ASP A 268 -11.95 7.45 -4.60
CA ASP A 268 -11.89 8.70 -5.37
C ASP A 268 -10.92 9.69 -4.71
N ILE A 269 -9.94 10.19 -5.47
CA ILE A 269 -8.93 11.13 -4.96
C ILE A 269 -9.50 12.52 -4.68
N ALA A 270 -10.39 12.99 -5.55
CA ALA A 270 -10.92 14.34 -5.50
C ALA A 270 -11.85 14.54 -4.29
N THR A 271 -12.68 13.54 -3.99
CA THR A 271 -13.64 13.57 -2.88
C THR A 271 -13.15 12.83 -1.64
N ARG A 272 -12.06 12.06 -1.75
CA ARG A 272 -11.52 11.20 -0.67
C ARG A 272 -12.56 10.21 -0.15
N THR A 273 -13.24 9.51 -1.06
CA THR A 273 -14.37 8.63 -0.72
C THR A 273 -14.13 7.19 -1.13
N LEU A 274 -14.67 6.25 -0.36
CA LEU A 274 -14.72 4.82 -0.69
C LEU A 274 -15.79 4.59 -1.76
N GLU A 275 -15.46 3.81 -2.80
CA GLU A 275 -16.41 3.54 -3.91
C GLU A 275 -16.87 2.09 -3.94
N CYS A 276 -15.95 1.13 -4.00
CA CYS A 276 -16.29 -0.29 -4.05
C CYS A 276 -15.10 -1.18 -3.70
N LEU A 277 -15.40 -2.45 -3.39
CA LEU A 277 -14.43 -3.53 -3.28
C LEU A 277 -14.76 -4.58 -4.35
N ALA A 278 -13.88 -4.71 -5.33
CA ALA A 278 -14.10 -5.52 -6.52
C ALA A 278 -12.98 -6.53 -6.73
N GLN A 279 -13.34 -7.68 -7.31
CA GLN A 279 -12.37 -8.54 -7.97
C GLN A 279 -12.10 -8.02 -9.38
N ILE A 280 -10.90 -8.25 -9.90
CA ILE A 280 -10.42 -7.75 -11.18
C ILE A 280 -10.12 -8.93 -12.09
N ASP A 281 -10.48 -8.80 -13.37
CA ASP A 281 -10.15 -9.78 -14.40
C ASP A 281 -8.70 -9.63 -14.92
N PRO A 282 -8.20 -10.58 -15.74
CA PRO A 282 -6.85 -10.50 -16.30
C PRO A 282 -6.59 -9.24 -17.17
N ASP A 283 -7.63 -8.60 -17.67
CA ASP A 283 -7.56 -7.40 -18.49
C ASP A 283 -7.59 -6.10 -17.66
N GLY A 284 -7.82 -6.22 -16.34
CA GLY A 284 -7.81 -5.11 -15.40
C GLY A 284 -9.18 -4.47 -15.13
N TYR A 285 -10.27 -5.10 -15.59
CA TYR A 285 -11.65 -4.63 -15.38
C TYR A 285 -12.26 -5.22 -14.12
N ASP A 286 -13.18 -4.47 -13.50
CA ASP A 286 -13.93 -4.96 -12.36
C ASP A 286 -14.89 -6.08 -12.77
N LEU A 287 -14.84 -7.20 -12.04
CA LEU A 287 -15.78 -8.30 -12.16
C LEU A 287 -17.06 -7.96 -11.40
N LEU A 288 -18.19 -8.07 -12.09
CA LEU A 288 -19.51 -7.88 -11.51
C LEU A 288 -20.16 -9.20 -11.09
N PRO A 289 -20.91 -9.24 -9.97
CA PRO A 289 -21.12 -8.13 -9.03
C PRO A 289 -19.89 -7.92 -8.12
N HIS A 290 -19.63 -6.66 -7.74
CA HIS A 290 -18.62 -6.34 -6.73
C HIS A 290 -18.96 -7.02 -5.40
N LEU A 291 -17.93 -7.22 -4.56
CA LEU A 291 -18.17 -7.73 -3.21
C LEU A 291 -18.94 -6.71 -2.37
N TRP A 292 -18.59 -5.44 -2.54
CA TRP A 292 -19.22 -4.32 -1.88
C TRP A 292 -19.23 -3.10 -2.80
N ASP A 293 -20.34 -2.36 -2.77
CA ASP A 293 -20.52 -1.07 -3.45
C ASP A 293 -20.99 -0.04 -2.43
N ALA A 294 -20.42 1.16 -2.49
CA ALA A 294 -20.88 2.28 -1.70
C ALA A 294 -22.28 2.69 -2.18
N SER A 295 -23.30 2.42 -1.35
CA SER A 295 -24.68 2.83 -1.62
C SER A 295 -24.86 4.35 -1.57
N GLU A 296 -23.96 5.04 -0.85
CA GLU A 296 -23.84 6.49 -0.74
C GLU A 296 -22.38 6.92 -0.73
N THR A 297 -22.12 8.23 -0.82
CA THR A 297 -20.76 8.77 -0.73
C THR A 297 -20.20 8.52 0.67
N VAL A 298 -19.20 7.64 0.80
CA VAL A 298 -18.55 7.33 2.08
C VAL A 298 -17.24 8.12 2.21
N PRO A 299 -17.23 9.30 2.87
CA PRO A 299 -16.00 10.08 3.05
C PRO A 299 -15.04 9.34 3.98
N LEU A 300 -13.78 9.29 3.60
CA LEU A 300 -12.75 8.67 4.42
C LEU A 300 -12.20 9.69 5.42
N PRO A 301 -12.14 9.36 6.73
CA PRO A 301 -11.45 10.19 7.69
C PRO A 301 -10.01 10.46 7.25
N GLU A 302 -9.52 11.69 7.43
CA GLU A 302 -8.18 12.08 7.00
C GLU A 302 -7.07 11.12 7.48
N PRO A 303 -7.07 10.64 8.75
CA PRO A 303 -6.06 9.67 9.19
C PRO A 303 -6.12 8.33 8.43
N PHE A 304 -7.31 7.89 8.04
CA PHE A 304 -7.50 6.65 7.27
C PHE A 304 -7.09 6.84 5.81
N TRP A 305 -7.43 8.00 5.22
CA TRP A 305 -6.98 8.38 3.89
C TRP A 305 -5.45 8.40 3.79
N ASP A 306 -4.79 9.06 4.74
CA ASP A 306 -3.32 9.11 4.78
C ASP A 306 -2.72 7.72 4.96
N LEU A 307 -3.39 6.85 5.70
CA LEU A 307 -2.95 5.47 5.87
C LEU A 307 -3.10 4.65 4.58
N LEU A 308 -4.22 4.79 3.87
CA LEU A 308 -4.41 4.20 2.55
C LEU A 308 -3.39 4.73 1.54
N ASP A 309 -3.12 6.03 1.50
CA ASP A 309 -2.14 6.62 0.58
C ASP A 309 -0.70 6.16 0.87
N ARG A 310 -0.36 5.88 2.13
CA ARG A 310 0.96 5.34 2.48
C ARG A 310 1.08 3.83 2.25
N ALA A 311 0.07 3.07 2.69
CA ALA A 311 0.12 1.61 2.66
C ALA A 311 -0.19 1.05 1.27
N GLN A 312 -1.14 1.68 0.58
CA GLN A 312 -1.63 1.35 -0.77
C GLN A 312 -2.15 -0.08 -0.93
N HIS A 313 -2.34 -0.71 0.22
CA HIS A 313 -2.90 -2.02 0.42
C HIS A 313 -3.79 -1.91 1.65
N VAL A 314 -4.84 -2.72 1.67
CA VAL A 314 -5.81 -2.75 2.75
C VAL A 314 -6.07 -4.21 3.12
N LEU A 315 -6.04 -4.53 4.40
CA LEU A 315 -6.52 -5.82 4.86
C LEU A 315 -8.04 -5.79 4.79
N VAL A 316 -8.66 -6.67 4.03
CA VAL A 316 -10.10 -6.88 4.11
C VAL A 316 -10.35 -8.16 4.89
N VAL A 317 -11.20 -8.10 5.89
CA VAL A 317 -11.52 -9.23 6.77
C VAL A 317 -13.02 -9.35 6.96
N GLY A 318 -13.52 -10.57 6.99
CA GLY A 318 -14.88 -10.87 7.39
C GLY A 318 -15.23 -12.35 7.15
N PRO A 319 -16.48 -12.76 7.37
CA PRO A 319 -17.58 -11.93 7.87
C PRO A 319 -17.42 -11.56 9.35
N VAL A 320 -18.02 -10.45 9.77
CA VAL A 320 -18.22 -10.10 11.18
C VAL A 320 -19.73 -9.93 11.41
N THR A 321 -20.24 -10.44 12.53
CA THR A 321 -21.67 -10.38 12.87
C THR A 321 -22.05 -9.16 13.71
N ASP A 322 -21.09 -8.66 14.49
CA ASP A 322 -21.17 -7.41 15.22
C ASP A 322 -19.77 -6.80 15.16
N GLY A 323 -19.63 -5.76 14.36
CA GLY A 323 -18.35 -5.12 14.13
C GLY A 323 -17.77 -4.40 15.35
N GLU A 324 -18.62 -3.91 16.24
CA GLU A 324 -18.20 -3.17 17.43
C GLU A 324 -17.79 -4.08 18.59
N ASP A 325 -18.24 -5.35 18.59
CA ASP A 325 -17.84 -6.37 19.57
C ASP A 325 -16.46 -6.97 19.22
N GLN A 326 -15.41 -6.39 19.83
CA GLN A 326 -14.04 -6.87 19.72
C GLN A 326 -13.86 -8.33 20.17
N ASP A 327 -14.60 -8.77 21.18
CA ASP A 327 -14.52 -10.15 21.65
C ASP A 327 -15.16 -11.10 20.65
N ALA A 328 -16.23 -10.67 19.95
CA ALA A 328 -16.81 -11.44 18.85
C ALA A 328 -15.85 -11.57 17.67
N PHE A 329 -15.17 -10.48 17.31
CA PHE A 329 -14.15 -10.51 16.28
C PHE A 329 -13.00 -11.46 16.65
N GLN A 330 -12.47 -11.37 17.87
CA GLN A 330 -11.38 -12.25 18.33
C GLN A 330 -11.83 -13.72 18.36
N ARG A 331 -13.05 -14.01 18.82
CA ARG A 331 -13.61 -15.37 18.78
C ARG A 331 -13.71 -15.89 17.35
N ALA A 332 -14.16 -15.06 16.40
CA ALA A 332 -14.25 -15.45 15.00
C ALA A 332 -12.86 -15.74 14.39
N ALA A 333 -11.85 -14.96 14.76
CA ALA A 333 -10.46 -15.22 14.39
C ALA A 333 -9.96 -16.56 14.96
N ASP A 334 -10.11 -16.77 16.27
CA ASP A 334 -9.63 -17.97 16.97
C ASP A 334 -10.30 -19.27 16.47
N THR A 335 -11.53 -19.17 15.99
CA THR A 335 -12.30 -20.31 15.46
C THR A 335 -12.14 -20.52 13.95
N GLY A 336 -11.37 -19.65 13.27
CA GLY A 336 -11.17 -19.71 11.83
C GLY A 336 -12.43 -19.37 11.02
N GLU A 337 -13.33 -18.58 11.61
CA GLU A 337 -14.57 -18.10 10.99
C GLU A 337 -14.38 -16.80 10.22
N LEU A 338 -13.17 -16.24 10.21
CA LEU A 338 -12.79 -15.11 9.35
C LEU A 338 -12.05 -15.60 8.11
N LEU A 339 -12.38 -14.96 6.99
CA LEU A 339 -11.56 -14.94 5.79
C LEU A 339 -10.92 -13.57 5.65
N ALA A 340 -9.74 -13.52 5.06
CA ALA A 340 -9.10 -12.26 4.78
C ALA A 340 -8.29 -12.28 3.48
N VAL A 341 -8.10 -11.09 2.94
CA VAL A 341 -7.21 -10.81 1.81
C VAL A 341 -6.51 -9.49 2.05
N VAL A 342 -5.27 -9.35 1.57
CA VAL A 342 -4.69 -8.02 1.40
C VAL A 342 -5.02 -7.58 -0.03
N ALA A 343 -5.89 -6.59 -0.16
CA ALA A 343 -6.32 -6.02 -1.44
C ALA A 343 -5.50 -4.77 -1.79
N HIS A 344 -5.34 -4.49 -3.09
CA HIS A 344 -4.66 -3.29 -3.57
C HIS A 344 -5.59 -2.07 -3.55
N VAL A 345 -5.07 -0.89 -3.19
CA VAL A 345 -5.86 0.36 -3.20
C VAL A 345 -5.67 1.05 -4.54
N ARG A 346 -6.76 1.31 -5.24
CA ARG A 346 -6.77 2.02 -6.50
C ARG A 346 -7.44 3.38 -6.37
N PHE A 347 -6.59 4.39 -6.47
CA PHE A 347 -6.95 5.80 -6.52
C PHE A 347 -7.45 6.16 -7.93
N MET A 348 -8.69 6.67 -8.02
CA MET A 348 -9.38 7.01 -9.26
C MET A 348 -9.27 8.50 -9.62
#